data_AF-A0A938QLD6-F1
#
_entry.id   AF-A0A938QLD6-F1
#
_cell.length_a   1.000
_cell.length_b   1.000
_cell.length_c   1.000
_cell.angle_alpha   90.00
_cell.angle_beta   90.00
_cell.angle_gamma   90.00
#
_symmetry.space_group_name_H-M   'P 1'
#
loop_
_entity.id
_entity.type
_entity.pdbx_description
1 polymer ?
#
loop_
_entity_poly.entity_id
_entity_poly.type
_entity_poly.pdbx_seq_one_letter_code
_entity_poly.pdbx_strand_id
1 'polypeptide(L)'
;MSEAQKQRRAKRLLSMAEEARERTRAELAQTNQRLHDAETERQQAERRLHEDNRGAGCSADWVLADLDHEHRRRELKKAFDVEKKAQQEVVVAEEKATAAHQKHRVFERFHDNIAERIKQTVRRKESAEADAFALVMWSKQQAEDDD
;
A
#
# COMPACT_ATOMS: atom_id res chain seq x y z
N MET A 1 16.93 26.34 7.80
CA MET A 1 17.28 24.91 7.60
C MET A 1 18.27 24.77 6.47
N SER A 2 19.38 24.07 6.69
CA SER A 2 20.39 23.76 5.67
C SER A 2 19.84 22.77 4.62
N GLU A 3 20.47 22.70 3.45
CA GLU A 3 20.09 21.73 2.40
C GLU A 3 20.25 20.28 2.86
N ALA A 4 21.29 19.99 3.63
CA ALA A 4 21.48 18.69 4.26
C ALA A 4 20.31 18.33 5.21
N GLN A 5 19.79 19.30 5.97
CA GLN A 5 18.60 19.09 6.82
C GLN A 5 17.34 18.81 6.00
N LYS A 6 17.15 19.52 4.87
CA LYS A 6 16.01 19.27 3.96
C LYS A 6 16.07 17.86 3.34
N GLN A 7 17.25 17.43 2.90
CA GLN A 7 17.44 16.09 2.33
C GLN A 7 17.21 14.99 3.36
N ARG A 8 17.75 15.12 4.58
CA ARG A 8 17.53 14.16 5.67
C ARG A 8 16.05 14.05 6.03
N ARG A 9 15.34 15.19 6.10
CA ARG A 9 13.89 15.20 6.36
C ARG A 9 13.11 14.53 5.23
N ALA A 10 13.45 14.80 3.98
CA ALA A 10 12.79 14.18 2.82
C ALA A 10 12.98 12.66 2.80
N LYS A 11 14.22 12.18 3.02
CA LYS A 11 14.52 10.74 3.13
C LYS A 11 13.71 10.07 4.24
N ARG A 12 13.62 10.70 5.41
CA ARG A 12 12.84 10.18 6.53
C ARG A 12 11.35 10.07 6.20
N LEU A 13 10.77 11.09 5.56
CA LEU A 13 9.37 11.06 5.14
C LEU A 13 9.09 9.99 4.09
N LEU A 14 10.01 9.80 3.14
CA LEU A 14 9.90 8.75 2.13
C LEU A 14 9.92 7.36 2.78
N SER A 15 10.89 7.09 3.66
CA SER A 15 10.99 5.83 4.40
C SER A 15 9.75 5.57 5.27
N MET A 16 9.23 6.58 5.97
CA MET A 16 7.98 6.42 6.73
C MET A 16 6.78 6.11 5.82
N ALA A 17 6.72 6.69 4.63
CA ALA A 17 5.66 6.42 3.67
C ALA A 17 5.78 5.02 3.05
N GLU A 18 7.01 4.53 2.85
CA GLU A 18 7.30 3.18 2.38
C GLU A 18 6.84 2.13 3.41
N GLU A 19 7.24 2.30 4.67
CA GLU A 19 6.78 1.45 5.77
C GLU A 19 5.25 1.44 5.90
N ALA A 20 4.60 2.61 5.81
CA ALA A 20 3.15 2.70 5.87
C ALA A 20 2.49 1.96 4.70
N ARG A 21 3.05 2.07 3.48
CA ARG A 21 2.56 1.35 2.30
C ARG A 21 2.73 -0.16 2.46
N GLU A 22 3.85 -0.63 2.99
CA GLU A 22 4.09 -2.06 3.23
C GLU A 22 3.12 -2.62 4.28
N ARG A 23 2.90 -1.91 5.39
CA ARG A 23 1.91 -2.30 6.40
C ARG A 23 0.51 -2.42 5.82
N THR A 24 0.06 -1.41 5.06
CA THR A 24 -1.27 -1.47 4.43
C THR A 24 -1.37 -2.60 3.39
N ARG A 25 -0.28 -2.91 2.68
CA ARG A 25 -0.25 -4.06 1.76
C ARG A 25 -0.36 -5.40 2.51
N ALA A 26 0.31 -5.52 3.65
CA ALA A 26 0.21 -6.71 4.50
C ALA A 26 -1.20 -6.86 5.10
N GLU A 27 -1.81 -5.76 5.55
CA GLU A 27 -3.21 -5.73 6.01
C GLU A 27 -4.17 -6.18 4.91
N LEU A 28 -4.01 -5.68 3.68
CA LEU A 28 -4.80 -6.10 2.52
C LEU A 28 -4.65 -7.61 2.22
N ALA A 29 -3.43 -8.13 2.30
CA ALA A 29 -3.19 -9.56 2.12
C ALA A 29 -3.91 -10.39 3.20
N GLN A 30 -3.89 -9.93 4.45
CA GLN A 30 -4.59 -10.58 5.55
C GLN A 30 -6.12 -10.53 5.37
N THR A 31 -6.68 -9.41 4.93
CA THR A 31 -8.13 -9.31 4.66
C THR A 31 -8.54 -10.19 3.48
N ASN A 32 -7.72 -10.28 2.44
CA ASN A 32 -7.97 -11.17 1.31
C ASN A 32 -7.94 -12.65 1.73
N GLN A 33 -7.02 -13.03 2.63
CA GLN A 33 -7.03 -14.37 3.20
C GLN A 33 -8.33 -14.65 3.96
N ARG A 34 -8.81 -13.70 4.78
CA ARG A 34 -10.08 -13.86 5.50
C ARG A 34 -11.28 -13.98 4.57
N LEU A 35 -11.30 -13.23 3.46
CA LEU A 35 -12.33 -13.37 2.43
C LEU A 35 -12.29 -14.77 1.82
N HIS A 36 -11.10 -15.26 1.46
CA HIS A 36 -10.94 -16.61 0.94
C HIS A 36 -11.44 -17.67 1.91
N ASP A 37 -11.07 -17.57 3.19
CA ASP A 37 -11.53 -18.50 4.23
C ASP A 37 -13.07 -18.46 4.34
N ALA A 38 -13.69 -17.28 4.36
CA ALA A 38 -15.14 -17.11 4.40
C ALA A 38 -15.86 -17.70 3.15
N GLU A 39 -15.29 -17.50 1.96
CA GLU A 39 -15.80 -18.11 0.72
C GLU A 39 -15.75 -19.64 0.78
N THR A 40 -14.65 -20.20 1.33
CA THR A 40 -14.53 -21.65 1.49
C THR A 40 -15.55 -22.20 2.49
N GLU A 41 -15.80 -21.51 3.60
CA GLU A 41 -16.85 -21.88 4.57
C GLU A 41 -18.23 -21.86 3.93
N ARG A 42 -18.56 -20.83 3.13
CA ARG A 42 -19.82 -20.79 2.38
C ARG A 42 -19.94 -21.97 1.42
N GLN A 43 -18.91 -22.25 0.64
CA GLN A 43 -18.91 -23.39 -0.29
C GLN A 43 -19.03 -24.74 0.43
N GLN A 44 -18.49 -24.87 1.64
CA GLN A 44 -18.68 -26.08 2.47
C GLN A 44 -20.12 -26.18 2.97
N ALA A 45 -20.71 -25.09 3.45
CA ALA A 45 -22.11 -25.05 3.87
C ALA A 45 -23.07 -25.38 2.72
N GLU A 46 -22.81 -24.87 1.50
CA GLU A 46 -23.59 -25.23 0.30
C GLU A 46 -23.48 -26.72 -0.03
N ARG A 47 -22.27 -27.29 0.04
CA ARG A 47 -22.09 -28.72 -0.19
C ARG A 47 -22.87 -29.57 0.81
N ARG A 48 -22.82 -29.24 2.09
CA ARG A 48 -23.61 -29.92 3.15
C ARG A 48 -25.11 -29.87 2.88
N LEU A 49 -25.62 -28.75 2.37
CA LEU A 49 -27.03 -28.60 2.00
C LEU A 49 -27.40 -29.46 0.77
N HIS A 50 -26.49 -29.60 -0.18
CA HIS A 50 -26.71 -30.40 -1.39
C HIS A 50 -26.56 -31.92 -1.15
N GLU A 51 -25.71 -32.35 -0.22
CA GLU A 51 -25.54 -33.76 0.14
C GLU A 51 -26.81 -34.37 0.77
N ASP A 52 -27.54 -33.62 1.61
CA ASP A 52 -28.81 -34.10 2.19
C ASP A 52 -29.90 -34.33 1.13
N ASN A 53 -29.95 -33.46 0.11
CA ASN A 53 -30.86 -33.61 -1.01
C ASN A 53 -30.58 -34.87 -1.86
N ARG A 54 -29.37 -35.45 -1.77
CA ARG A 54 -29.03 -36.72 -2.45
C ARG A 54 -29.24 -37.95 -1.56
N GLY A 55 -29.21 -37.80 -0.24
CA GLY A 55 -29.29 -38.89 0.74
C GLY A 55 -30.70 -39.19 1.26
N ALA A 56 -31.70 -38.34 0.99
CA ALA A 56 -33.09 -38.53 1.39
C ALA A 56 -33.82 -39.62 0.57
N GLY A 57 -33.26 -40.83 0.54
CA GLY A 57 -33.92 -42.04 0.09
C GLY A 57 -34.67 -42.68 1.26
N CYS A 58 -35.99 -42.50 1.27
CA CYS A 58 -36.98 -43.36 1.92
C CYS A 58 -36.73 -43.77 3.40
N SER A 59 -37.10 -42.93 4.38
CA SER A 59 -37.59 -43.44 5.67
C SER A 59 -38.42 -42.38 6.44
N ALA A 60 -39.21 -42.85 7.42
CA ALA A 60 -40.36 -42.19 8.04
C ALA A 60 -40.05 -41.02 9.02
N ASP A 61 -38.87 -40.40 8.96
CA ASP A 61 -38.44 -39.28 9.83
C ASP A 61 -38.21 -37.96 9.06
N TRP A 62 -39.07 -37.69 8.07
CA TRP A 62 -39.26 -36.43 7.35
C TRP A 62 -39.15 -35.15 8.22
N VAL A 63 -39.72 -35.15 9.43
CA VAL A 63 -39.67 -33.97 10.33
C VAL A 63 -38.24 -33.68 10.80
N LEU A 64 -37.44 -34.73 11.07
CA LEU A 64 -36.03 -34.56 11.44
C LEU A 64 -35.19 -34.11 10.23
N ALA A 65 -35.48 -34.63 9.04
CA ALA A 65 -34.84 -34.21 7.80
C ALA A 65 -35.16 -32.74 7.43
N ASP A 66 -36.41 -32.31 7.60
CA ASP A 66 -36.82 -30.91 7.38
C ASP A 66 -36.18 -29.96 8.40
N LEU A 67 -36.10 -30.35 9.67
CA LEU A 67 -35.43 -29.56 10.71
C LEU A 67 -33.92 -29.43 10.45
N ASP A 68 -33.25 -30.49 9.99
CA ASP A 68 -31.83 -30.46 9.61
C ASP A 68 -31.60 -29.62 8.35
N HIS A 69 -32.46 -29.75 7.33
CA HIS A 69 -32.41 -28.91 6.14
C HIS A 69 -32.61 -27.42 6.48
N GLU A 70 -33.57 -27.08 7.34
CA GLU A 70 -33.75 -25.71 7.80
C GLU A 70 -32.54 -25.19 8.58
N HIS A 71 -31.95 -26.03 9.43
CA HIS A 71 -30.78 -25.67 10.22
C HIS A 71 -29.60 -25.30 9.32
N ARG A 72 -29.26 -26.16 8.34
CA ARG A 72 -28.19 -25.91 7.38
C ARG A 72 -28.47 -24.73 6.46
N ARG A 73 -29.74 -24.47 6.12
CA ARG A 73 -30.14 -23.25 5.39
C ARG A 73 -29.89 -21.98 6.21
N ARG A 74 -30.07 -22.02 7.53
CA ARG A 74 -29.69 -20.92 8.43
C ARG A 74 -28.18 -20.76 8.53
N GLU A 75 -27.42 -21.86 8.58
CA GLU A 75 -25.96 -21.81 8.54
C GLU A 75 -25.42 -21.20 7.24
N LEU A 76 -25.96 -21.61 6.09
CA LEU A 76 -25.59 -21.04 4.79
C LEU A 76 -25.86 -19.53 4.74
N LYS A 77 -27.02 -19.09 5.25
CA LYS A 77 -27.34 -17.66 5.33
C LYS A 77 -26.33 -16.89 6.18
N LYS A 78 -25.93 -17.43 7.33
CA LYS A 78 -24.88 -16.82 8.18
C LYS A 78 -23.54 -16.76 7.45
N ALA A 79 -23.15 -17.81 6.73
CA ALA A 79 -21.92 -17.82 5.93
C ALA A 79 -21.94 -16.76 4.83
N PHE A 80 -23.06 -16.58 4.13
CA PHE A 80 -23.26 -15.49 3.15
C PHE A 80 -23.12 -14.10 3.78
N ASP A 81 -23.71 -13.88 4.96
CA ASP A 81 -23.60 -12.60 5.66
C ASP A 81 -22.15 -12.30 6.08
N VAL A 82 -21.40 -13.34 6.49
CA VAL A 82 -19.96 -13.24 6.82
C VAL A 82 -19.11 -12.95 5.58
N GLU A 83 -19.33 -13.66 4.47
CA GLU A 83 -18.63 -13.40 3.20
C GLU A 83 -18.89 -11.98 2.71
N LYS A 84 -20.15 -11.53 2.73
CA LYS A 84 -20.50 -10.17 2.32
C LYS A 84 -19.81 -9.11 3.18
N LYS A 85 -19.70 -9.34 4.49
CA LYS A 85 -18.96 -8.45 5.39
C LYS A 85 -17.46 -8.46 5.06
N ALA A 86 -16.87 -9.63 4.83
CA ALA A 86 -15.46 -9.75 4.45
C ALA A 86 -15.17 -9.04 3.11
N GLN A 87 -16.06 -9.14 2.11
CA GLN A 87 -15.96 -8.41 0.85
C GLN A 87 -15.95 -6.89 1.08
N GLN A 88 -16.82 -6.38 1.95
CA GLN A 88 -16.83 -4.95 2.30
C GLN A 88 -15.53 -4.51 2.99
N GLU A 89 -14.98 -5.34 3.89
CA GLU A 89 -13.69 -5.07 4.55
C GLU A 89 -12.53 -5.03 3.55
N VAL A 90 -12.54 -5.90 2.53
CA VAL A 90 -11.56 -5.90 1.44
C VAL A 90 -11.63 -4.60 0.65
N VAL A 91 -12.82 -4.14 0.24
CA VAL A 91 -12.96 -2.86 -0.49
C VAL A 91 -12.36 -1.69 0.29
N VAL A 92 -12.65 -1.61 1.61
CA VAL A 92 -12.07 -0.56 2.47
C VAL A 92 -10.55 -0.71 2.60
N ALA A 93 -10.03 -1.92 2.67
CA ALA A 93 -8.59 -2.18 2.71
C ALA A 93 -7.90 -1.81 1.39
N GLU A 94 -8.53 -2.06 0.24
CA GLU A 94 -8.03 -1.68 -1.08
C GLU A 94 -7.96 -0.16 -1.21
N GLU A 95 -9.01 0.57 -0.83
CA GLU A 95 -9.02 2.03 -0.82
C GLU A 95 -7.87 2.61 0.02
N LYS A 96 -7.65 2.03 1.21
CA LYS A 96 -6.51 2.40 2.07
C LYS A 96 -5.17 2.12 1.39
N ALA A 97 -5.01 0.96 0.75
CA ALA A 97 -3.79 0.58 0.06
C ALA A 97 -3.51 1.51 -1.13
N THR A 98 -4.54 1.87 -1.91
CA THR A 98 -4.43 2.84 -2.99
C THR A 98 -4.02 4.22 -2.47
N ALA A 99 -4.65 4.69 -1.39
CA ALA A 99 -4.31 5.97 -0.76
C ALA A 99 -2.86 5.98 -0.24
N ALA A 100 -2.40 4.89 0.39
CA ALA A 100 -1.02 4.75 0.85
C ALA A 100 -0.02 4.76 -0.32
N HIS A 101 -0.33 4.06 -1.42
CA HIS A 101 0.48 4.07 -2.62
C HIS A 101 0.58 5.46 -3.26
N GLN A 102 -0.53 6.20 -3.33
CA GLN A 102 -0.55 7.57 -3.84
C GLN A 102 0.30 8.51 -2.97
N LYS A 103 0.19 8.42 -1.64
CA LYS A 103 1.02 9.20 -0.71
C LYS A 103 2.51 8.92 -0.91
N HIS A 104 2.90 7.64 -1.04
CA HIS A 104 4.27 7.24 -1.34
C HIS A 104 4.80 7.94 -2.60
N ARG A 105 4.05 7.87 -3.71
CA ARG A 105 4.43 8.54 -4.98
C ARG A 105 4.58 10.05 -4.87
N VAL A 106 3.81 10.70 -3.99
CA VAL A 106 3.97 12.13 -3.73
C VAL A 106 5.28 12.40 -3.00
N PHE A 107 5.61 11.59 -2.00
CA PHE A 107 6.88 11.71 -1.27
C PHE A 107 8.11 11.39 -2.12
N GLU A 108 8.02 10.40 -3.03
CA GLU A 108 9.08 10.12 -4.01
C GLU A 108 9.37 11.35 -4.87
N ARG A 109 8.35 11.92 -5.51
CA ARG A 109 8.51 13.11 -6.35
C ARG A 109 9.06 14.30 -5.57
N PHE A 110 8.61 14.47 -4.32
CA PHE A 110 9.13 15.53 -3.45
C PHE A 110 10.61 15.32 -3.10
N HIS A 111 10.99 14.08 -2.78
CA HIS A 111 12.38 13.72 -2.50
C HIS A 111 13.29 13.98 -3.71
N ASP A 112 12.84 13.60 -4.92
CA ASP A 112 13.58 13.81 -6.16
C ASP A 112 13.74 15.30 -6.49
N ASN A 113 12.69 16.10 -6.29
CA ASN A 113 12.76 17.55 -6.47
C ASN A 113 13.79 18.19 -5.53
N ILE A 114 13.82 17.77 -4.26
CA ILE A 114 14.85 18.24 -3.31
C ILE A 114 16.24 17.82 -3.77
N ALA A 115 16.42 16.56 -4.19
CA ALA A 115 17.70 16.07 -4.66
C ALA A 115 18.20 16.88 -5.86
N GLU A 116 17.34 17.17 -6.83
CA GLU A 116 17.68 17.95 -8.02
C GLU A 116 18.02 19.39 -7.68
N ARG A 117 17.25 20.02 -6.80
CA ARG A 117 17.51 21.38 -6.34
C ARG A 117 18.85 21.49 -5.59
N ILE A 118 19.21 20.50 -4.79
CA ILE A 118 20.52 20.45 -4.13
C ILE A 118 21.64 20.34 -5.18
N LYS A 119 21.52 19.46 -6.17
CA LYS A 119 22.49 19.36 -7.27
C LYS A 119 22.67 20.70 -8.00
N GLN A 120 21.57 21.40 -8.29
CA GLN A 120 21.62 22.71 -8.93
C GLN A 120 22.29 23.76 -8.05
N THR A 121 22.03 23.78 -6.73
CA THR A 121 22.73 24.68 -5.80
C THR A 121 24.23 24.41 -5.77
N VAL A 122 24.63 23.13 -5.70
CA VAL A 122 26.05 22.73 -5.69
C VAL A 122 26.74 23.20 -6.97
N ARG A 123 26.17 22.90 -8.14
CA ARG A 123 26.73 23.35 -9.44
C ARG A 123 26.87 24.87 -9.53
N ARG A 124 25.89 25.62 -9.02
CA ARG A 124 25.96 27.09 -9.01
C ARG A 124 27.07 27.62 -8.11
N LYS A 125 27.33 26.96 -6.97
CA LYS A 125 28.44 27.32 -6.09
C LYS A 125 29.79 27.01 -6.72
N GLU A 126 29.94 25.82 -7.29
CA GLU A 126 31.16 25.43 -8.01
C GLU A 126 31.45 26.38 -9.18
N SER A 127 30.43 26.77 -9.94
CA SER A 127 30.56 27.78 -11.00
C SER A 127 30.99 29.13 -10.45
N ALA A 128 30.35 29.63 -9.39
CA ALA A 128 30.70 30.92 -8.80
C ALA A 128 32.12 30.92 -8.21
N GLU A 129 32.56 29.80 -7.64
CA GLU A 129 33.94 29.63 -7.15
C GLU A 129 34.95 29.62 -8.30
N ALA A 130 34.64 28.94 -9.41
CA ALA A 130 35.47 28.94 -10.62
C ALA A 130 35.57 30.33 -11.25
N ASP A 131 34.46 31.07 -11.35
CA ASP A 131 34.43 32.43 -11.87
C ASP A 131 35.24 33.39 -10.99
N ALA A 132 35.09 33.29 -9.67
CA ALA A 132 35.88 34.08 -8.72
C ALA A 132 37.38 33.77 -8.82
N PHE A 133 37.74 32.49 -8.95
CA PHE A 133 39.13 32.06 -9.14
C PHE A 133 39.71 32.60 -10.46
N ALA A 134 38.97 32.49 -11.56
CA ALA A 134 39.37 33.03 -12.85
C ALA A 134 39.60 34.54 -12.81
N LEU A 135 38.73 35.27 -12.11
CA LEU A 135 38.87 36.72 -11.92
C LEU A 135 40.15 37.08 -11.15
N VAL A 136 40.46 36.33 -10.10
CA VAL A 136 41.70 36.49 -9.32
C VAL A 136 42.93 36.22 -10.20
N MET A 137 42.93 35.12 -10.95
CA MET A 137 44.05 34.78 -11.84
C MET A 137 44.25 35.83 -12.94
N TRP A 138 43.16 36.32 -13.54
CA TRP A 138 43.21 37.40 -14.53
C TRP A 138 43.77 38.69 -13.95
N SER A 139 43.33 39.08 -12.74
CA SER A 139 43.84 40.29 -12.08
C SER A 139 45.33 40.23 -11.75
N LYS A 140 45.84 39.04 -11.40
CA LYS A 140 47.28 38.83 -11.18
C LYS A 140 48.10 38.95 -12.46
N GLN A 141 47.61 38.35 -13.55
CA GLN A 141 48.29 38.44 -14.86
C GLN A 141 48.41 39.90 -15.31
N GLN A 142 47.33 40.69 -15.19
CA GLN A 142 47.36 42.11 -15.54
C GLN A 142 48.36 42.91 -14.69
N ALA A 143 48.48 42.60 -13.39
CA ALA A 143 49.44 43.27 -12.53
C ALA A 143 50.91 42.93 -12.87
N GLU A 144 51.19 41.73 -13.39
CA GLU A 144 52.52 41.33 -13.84
C GLU A 144 52.88 41.89 -15.22
N ASP A 145 51.88 42.24 -16.05
CA ASP A 145 52.08 42.81 -17.39
C ASP A 145 52.28 44.36 -17.36
N ASP A 146 51.93 45.03 -16.26
CA ASP A 146 52.01 46.50 -16.07
C ASP A 146 53.31 46.97 -15.35
N ASP A 147 54.18 46.06 -14.90
CA ASP A 147 55.52 46.31 -14.29
C ASP A 147 56.67 46.10 -15.29
#